data_AF-A0A7Y5NYQ0-F1
#
_entry.id   AF-A0A7Y5NYQ0-F1
#
_cell.length_a   1.000
_cell.length_b   1.000
_cell.length_c   1.000
_cell.angle_alpha   90.00
_cell.angle_beta   90.00
_cell.angle_gamma   90.00
#
_symmetry.space_group_name_H-M   'P 1'
#
loop_
_entity.id
_entity.type
_entity.pdbx_description
1 polymer ?
#
loop_
_entity_poly.entity_id
_entity_poly.type
_entity_poly.pdbx_seq_one_letter_code
_entity_poly.pdbx_strand_id
1 'polypeptide(L)'
;MKRRAFVLALALWAALPSCKSRPPDETPDGAVRELVERLRRLDGNPKNAKAVFQLLSKKTRENLEARADRYSAASGKHIEPEMMIAPQSFIERFSAQSYVTETKDGYAIVRAHGVVDAEVSEIHCVYEDGGWRVDVELPPLSPVVVRPREEPFNQR
;
A
#
# COMPACT_ATOMS: atom_id res chain seq x y z
N MET A 1 51.12 50.82 -14.81
CA MET A 1 49.65 50.92 -14.64
C MET A 1 49.03 50.35 -15.91
N LYS A 2 48.29 49.24 -15.94
CA LYS A 2 46.94 49.02 -15.37
C LYS A 2 46.73 47.52 -15.13
N ARG A 3 46.13 47.22 -13.99
CA ARG A 3 45.76 45.88 -13.51
C ARG A 3 44.38 45.48 -14.06
N ARG A 4 44.16 44.16 -14.16
CA ARG A 4 42.87 43.44 -14.17
C ARG A 4 42.08 43.44 -15.49
N ALA A 5 42.10 42.29 -16.17
CA ALA A 5 40.92 41.78 -16.87
C ALA A 5 40.60 40.42 -16.25
N PHE A 6 39.58 40.45 -15.40
CA PHE A 6 39.17 39.40 -14.50
C PHE A 6 38.33 38.38 -15.27
N VAL A 7 38.64 37.11 -15.04
CA VAL A 7 37.85 35.91 -15.33
C VAL A 7 36.37 36.17 -15.09
N LEU A 8 35.53 36.07 -16.12
CA LEU A 8 34.06 36.13 -15.99
C LEU A 8 33.39 35.54 -17.24
N ALA A 9 33.60 34.25 -17.49
CA ALA A 9 32.89 33.50 -18.51
C ALA A 9 32.67 32.04 -18.08
N LEU A 10 32.14 31.81 -16.87
CA LEU A 10 31.77 30.46 -16.44
C LEU A 10 30.83 30.45 -15.21
N ALA A 11 29.66 31.10 -15.29
CA ALA A 11 28.67 30.98 -14.21
C ALA A 11 27.26 31.31 -14.70
N LEU A 12 26.75 30.55 -15.68
CA LEU A 12 25.36 30.72 -16.10
C LEU A 12 24.80 29.41 -16.64
N TRP A 13 24.74 28.34 -15.84
CA TRP A 13 24.03 27.08 -16.18
C TRP A 13 23.72 26.23 -14.94
N ALA A 14 23.14 26.82 -13.90
CA ALA A 14 22.72 26.06 -12.71
C ALA A 14 21.45 26.63 -12.07
N ALA A 15 20.32 26.52 -12.77
CA ALA A 15 19.00 26.66 -12.14
C ALA A 15 17.92 26.05 -13.05
N LEU A 16 17.98 24.74 -13.31
CA LEU A 16 16.75 24.02 -13.64
C LEU A 16 16.07 23.70 -12.31
N PRO A 17 14.86 24.22 -12.03
CA PRO A 17 14.08 23.72 -10.92
C PRO A 17 13.81 22.25 -11.22
N SER A 18 14.43 21.37 -10.44
CA SER A 18 14.08 19.95 -10.45
C SER A 18 12.64 19.88 -9.95
N CYS A 19 11.68 19.92 -10.88
CA CYS A 19 10.29 19.57 -10.64
C CYS A 19 10.25 18.09 -10.25
N LYS A 20 10.59 17.81 -8.98
CA LYS A 20 10.32 16.53 -8.36
C LYS A 20 8.81 16.50 -8.20
N SER A 21 8.12 15.72 -9.02
CA SER A 21 6.70 15.46 -8.79
C SER A 21 6.56 14.97 -7.36
N ARG A 22 5.66 15.58 -6.59
CA ARG A 22 5.37 15.14 -5.23
C ARG A 22 5.01 13.65 -5.26
N PRO A 23 5.59 12.82 -4.37
CA PRO A 23 5.15 11.44 -4.20
C PRO A 23 3.63 11.37 -4.01
N PRO A 24 2.97 10.37 -4.60
CA PRO A 24 1.52 10.26 -4.53
C PRO A 24 1.03 10.03 -3.10
N ASP A 25 1.86 9.49 -2.22
CA ASP A 25 1.57 9.23 -0.80
C ASP A 25 1.85 10.43 0.13
N GLU A 26 2.12 11.62 -0.41
CA GLU A 26 2.19 12.85 0.40
C GLU A 26 0.82 13.29 0.94
N THR A 27 -0.28 12.88 0.29
CA THR A 27 -1.65 13.14 0.75
C THR A 27 -2.44 11.83 0.90
N PRO A 28 -3.47 11.78 1.77
CA PRO A 28 -4.29 10.59 1.94
C PRO A 28 -5.00 10.17 0.64
N ASP A 29 -5.63 11.12 -0.06
CA ASP A 29 -6.33 10.84 -1.32
C ASP A 29 -5.38 10.39 -2.43
N GLY A 30 -4.16 10.93 -2.45
CA GLY A 30 -3.12 10.53 -3.39
C GLY A 30 -2.66 9.09 -3.14
N ALA A 31 -2.46 8.70 -1.88
CA ALA A 31 -2.11 7.33 -1.51
C ALA A 31 -3.21 6.34 -1.93
N VAL A 32 -4.48 6.70 -1.72
CA VAL A 32 -5.64 5.89 -2.15
C VAL A 32 -5.69 5.76 -3.67
N ARG A 33 -5.55 6.87 -4.40
CA ARG A 33 -5.57 6.87 -5.87
C ARG A 33 -4.47 5.99 -6.44
N GLU A 34 -3.24 6.14 -5.93
CA GLU A 34 -2.11 5.33 -6.35
C GLU A 34 -2.32 3.84 -6.04
N LEU A 35 -2.87 3.51 -4.86
CA LEU A 35 -3.17 2.13 -4.50
C LEU A 35 -4.15 1.50 -5.50
N VAL A 36 -5.25 2.19 -5.80
CA VAL A 36 -6.26 1.72 -6.76
C VAL A 36 -5.66 1.54 -8.15
N GLU A 37 -4.84 2.49 -8.61
CA GLU A 37 -4.17 2.40 -9.91
C GLU A 37 -3.20 1.21 -9.99
N ARG A 38 -2.41 0.97 -8.94
CA ARG A 38 -1.48 -0.17 -8.90
C ARG A 38 -2.21 -1.50 -8.81
N LEU A 39 -3.29 -1.58 -8.02
CA LEU A 39 -4.12 -2.77 -7.93
C LEU A 39 -4.74 -3.14 -9.29
N ARG A 40 -5.26 -2.17 -10.05
CA ARG A 40 -5.80 -2.39 -11.41
C ARG A 40 -4.79 -2.99 -12.39
N ARG A 41 -3.50 -2.78 -12.16
CA ARG A 41 -2.39 -3.29 -12.98
C ARG A 41 -1.72 -4.51 -12.36
N LEU A 42 -2.20 -5.01 -11.22
CA LEU A 42 -1.60 -6.12 -10.51
C LEU A 42 -1.87 -7.42 -11.27
N ASP A 43 -0.82 -7.96 -11.86
CA ASP A 43 -0.83 -9.10 -12.79
C ASP A 43 -0.09 -10.33 -12.23
N GLY A 44 0.12 -10.38 -10.92
CA GLY A 44 0.92 -11.43 -10.26
C GLY A 44 2.44 -11.21 -10.35
N ASN A 45 2.90 -10.09 -10.92
CA ASN A 45 4.31 -9.72 -10.89
C ASN A 45 4.73 -9.30 -9.46
N PRO A 46 5.75 -9.96 -8.86
CA PRO A 46 6.18 -9.65 -7.50
C PRO A 46 6.61 -8.19 -7.27
N LYS A 47 7.18 -7.53 -8.28
CA LYS A 47 7.57 -6.11 -8.16
C LYS A 47 6.34 -5.20 -8.03
N ASN A 48 5.30 -5.48 -8.80
CA ASN A 48 4.05 -4.75 -8.75
C ASN A 48 3.34 -5.01 -7.40
N ALA A 49 3.33 -6.26 -6.96
CA ALA A 49 2.77 -6.66 -5.66
C ALA A 49 3.48 -5.92 -4.51
N LYS A 50 4.81 -5.86 -4.53
CA LYS A 50 5.60 -5.13 -3.53
C LYS A 50 5.28 -3.63 -3.50
N ALA A 51 5.10 -2.99 -4.66
CA ALA A 51 4.74 -1.58 -4.74
C ALA A 51 3.33 -1.28 -4.18
N VAL A 52 2.39 -2.23 -4.34
CA VAL A 52 1.07 -2.16 -3.66
C VAL A 52 1.24 -2.36 -2.17
N PHE A 53 1.97 -3.39 -1.75
CA PHE A 53 2.21 -3.73 -0.35
C PHE A 53 2.80 -2.56 0.45
N GLN A 54 3.72 -1.79 -0.16
CA GLN A 54 4.34 -0.62 0.46
C GLN A 54 3.38 0.57 0.68
N LEU A 55 2.24 0.61 -0.01
CA LEU A 55 1.21 1.62 0.23
C LEU A 55 0.24 1.24 1.36
N LEU A 56 0.29 0.01 1.84
CA LEU A 56 -0.60 -0.49 2.89
C LEU A 56 -0.08 -0.09 4.27
N SER A 57 -1.02 0.12 5.21
CA SER A 57 -0.69 0.36 6.61
C SER A 57 0.13 -0.79 7.18
N LYS A 58 0.95 -0.51 8.18
CA LYS A 58 1.73 -1.53 8.90
C LYS A 58 0.82 -2.65 9.40
N LYS A 59 -0.34 -2.30 9.95
CA LYS A 59 -1.36 -3.25 10.42
C LYS A 59 -1.86 -4.17 9.30
N THR A 60 -2.18 -3.62 8.12
CA THR A 60 -2.60 -4.43 6.96
C THR A 60 -1.45 -5.33 6.48
N ARG A 61 -0.22 -4.83 6.44
CA ARG A 61 0.98 -5.60 6.08
C ARG A 61 1.21 -6.78 7.03
N GLU A 62 1.17 -6.54 8.34
CA GLU A 62 1.29 -7.57 9.39
C GLU A 62 0.21 -8.66 9.25
N ASN A 63 -1.02 -8.29 8.85
CA ASN A 63 -2.08 -9.26 8.59
C ASN A 63 -1.79 -10.15 7.37
N LEU A 64 -1.24 -9.57 6.29
CA LEU A 64 -0.82 -10.31 5.10
C LEU A 64 0.38 -11.22 5.39
N GLU A 65 1.33 -10.76 6.20
CA GLU A 65 2.46 -11.57 6.69
C GLU A 65 1.94 -12.80 7.47
N ALA A 66 1.05 -12.60 8.43
CA ALA A 66 0.45 -13.70 9.18
C ALA A 66 -0.32 -14.70 8.29
N ARG A 67 -0.90 -14.24 7.17
CA ARG A 67 -1.53 -15.12 6.16
C ARG A 67 -0.49 -15.95 5.40
N ALA A 68 0.58 -15.31 4.95
CA ALA A 68 1.68 -15.96 4.24
C ALA A 68 2.35 -17.04 5.11
N ASP A 69 2.58 -16.74 6.39
CA ASP A 69 3.14 -17.69 7.36
C ASP A 69 2.24 -18.92 7.52
N ARG A 70 0.92 -18.71 7.66
CA ARG A 70 -0.05 -19.81 7.79
C ARG A 70 -0.16 -20.64 6.53
N TYR A 71 -0.15 -19.99 5.36
CA TYR A 71 -0.13 -20.72 4.09
C TYR A 71 1.12 -21.59 3.99
N SER A 72 2.28 -21.05 4.36
CA SER A 72 3.55 -21.76 4.32
C SER A 72 3.57 -22.95 5.28
N ALA A 73 3.09 -22.74 6.52
CA ALA A 73 2.97 -23.81 7.50
C ALA A 73 2.00 -24.92 7.08
N ALA A 74 0.90 -24.58 6.41
CA ALA A 74 -0.12 -25.56 5.99
C ALA A 74 0.24 -26.30 4.70
N SER A 75 0.86 -25.61 3.73
CA SER A 75 1.12 -26.16 2.39
C SER A 75 2.55 -26.67 2.20
N GLY A 76 3.48 -26.30 3.08
CA GLY A 76 4.92 -26.52 2.91
C GLY A 76 5.55 -25.66 1.81
N LYS A 77 4.81 -24.73 1.20
CA LYS A 77 5.28 -23.84 0.14
C LYS A 77 5.40 -22.42 0.64
N HIS A 78 6.58 -21.83 0.46
CA HIS A 78 6.80 -20.41 0.74
C HIS A 78 6.03 -19.51 -0.23
N ILE A 79 5.48 -18.42 0.28
CA ILE A 79 4.82 -17.37 -0.47
C ILE A 79 5.12 -16.03 0.20
N GLU A 80 5.45 -15.03 -0.60
CA GLU A 80 5.70 -13.69 -0.08
C GLU A 80 4.40 -13.02 0.39
N PRO A 81 4.42 -12.21 1.47
CA PRO A 81 3.25 -11.50 1.97
C PRO A 81 2.54 -10.63 0.91
N GLU A 82 3.29 -9.96 0.04
CA GLU A 82 2.72 -9.16 -1.04
C GLU A 82 1.94 -10.00 -2.06
N MET A 83 2.24 -11.29 -2.19
CA MET A 83 1.53 -12.21 -3.08
C MET A 83 0.20 -12.69 -2.47
N MET A 84 -0.09 -12.36 -1.21
CA MET A 84 -1.40 -12.57 -0.57
C MET A 84 -2.42 -11.48 -0.88
N ILE A 85 -2.02 -10.42 -1.61
CA ILE A 85 -2.95 -9.37 -2.05
C ILE A 85 -3.88 -9.98 -3.11
N ALA A 86 -5.19 -9.95 -2.83
CA ALA A 86 -6.21 -10.49 -3.72
C ALA A 86 -6.91 -9.34 -4.49
N PRO A 87 -6.40 -8.88 -5.65
CA PRO A 87 -6.85 -7.64 -6.29
C PRO A 87 -8.37 -7.49 -6.45
N GLN A 88 -9.10 -8.56 -6.75
CA GLN A 88 -10.56 -8.51 -6.95
C GLN A 88 -11.30 -7.99 -5.71
N SER A 89 -10.95 -8.43 -4.50
CA SER A 89 -11.61 -7.93 -3.27
C SER A 89 -11.29 -6.48 -2.96
N PHE A 90 -10.20 -5.94 -3.52
CA PHE A 90 -9.77 -4.56 -3.32
C PHE A 90 -10.20 -3.62 -4.45
N ILE A 91 -10.49 -4.09 -5.66
CA ILE A 91 -10.77 -3.25 -6.84
C ILE A 91 -12.26 -3.13 -7.12
N GLU A 92 -13.05 -4.19 -6.92
CA GLU A 92 -14.49 -4.22 -7.27
C GLU A 92 -15.32 -3.14 -6.55
N ARG A 93 -14.78 -2.54 -5.49
CA ARG A 93 -15.44 -1.47 -4.72
C ARG A 93 -15.13 -0.05 -5.20
N PHE A 94 -14.27 0.16 -6.21
CA PHE A 94 -13.69 1.49 -6.46
C PHE A 94 -13.69 1.92 -7.94
N SER A 95 -14.76 2.61 -8.32
CA SER A 95 -14.84 3.53 -9.47
C SER A 95 -15.14 4.96 -9.02
N ALA A 96 -14.26 5.53 -8.21
CA ALA A 96 -14.44 6.87 -7.68
C ALA A 96 -14.25 7.96 -8.76
N GLN A 97 -15.17 8.92 -8.83
CA GLN A 97 -15.04 10.15 -9.60
C GLN A 97 -14.38 11.28 -8.80
N SER A 98 -14.60 11.31 -7.49
CA SER A 98 -14.05 12.33 -6.60
C SER A 98 -13.69 11.77 -5.23
N TYR A 99 -12.83 12.50 -4.53
CA TYR A 99 -12.35 12.16 -3.19
C TYR A 99 -12.50 13.36 -2.27
N VAL A 100 -13.06 13.13 -1.08
CA VAL A 100 -13.12 14.11 0.01
C VAL A 100 -12.32 13.54 1.18
N THR A 101 -11.41 14.33 1.74
CA THR A 101 -10.52 13.87 2.81
C THR A 101 -10.77 14.65 4.08
N GLU A 102 -10.94 13.91 5.18
CA GLU A 102 -10.93 14.45 6.54
C GLU A 102 -9.69 13.90 7.26
N THR A 103 -8.84 14.79 7.77
CA THR A 103 -7.59 14.42 8.44
C THR A 103 -7.61 14.87 9.89
N LYS A 104 -7.17 14.00 10.79
CA LYS A 104 -7.04 14.26 12.23
C LYS A 104 -5.87 13.48 12.80
N ASP A 105 -4.88 14.19 13.36
CA ASP A 105 -3.79 13.63 14.18
C ASP A 105 -3.06 12.43 13.55
N GLY A 106 -2.73 12.51 12.25
CA GLY A 106 -2.04 11.42 11.53
C GLY A 106 -2.95 10.28 11.08
N TYR A 107 -4.26 10.43 11.26
CA TYR A 107 -5.29 9.58 10.68
C TYR A 107 -6.07 10.37 9.64
N ALA A 108 -6.56 9.70 8.61
CA ALA A 108 -7.45 10.31 7.64
C ALA A 108 -8.54 9.34 7.20
N ILE A 109 -9.72 9.90 6.91
CA ILE A 109 -10.81 9.21 6.24
C ILE A 109 -10.94 9.85 4.86
N VAL A 110 -10.74 9.02 3.83
CA VAL A 110 -10.95 9.40 2.43
C VAL A 110 -12.28 8.84 2.00
N ARG A 111 -13.24 9.71 1.71
CA ARG A 111 -14.53 9.34 1.11
C ARG A 111 -14.40 9.38 -0.40
N ALA A 112 -14.53 8.22 -1.02
CA ALA A 112 -14.52 8.04 -2.46
C ALA A 112 -15.98 8.02 -2.96
N HIS A 113 -16.32 8.96 -3.84
CA HIS A 113 -17.67 9.07 -4.42
C HIS A 113 -17.68 8.52 -5.84
N GLY A 114 -18.62 7.61 -6.12
CA GLY A 114 -18.84 6.99 -7.42
C GLY A 114 -19.65 7.84 -8.39
N VAL A 115 -20.29 7.20 -9.37
CA VAL A 115 -21.04 7.91 -10.44
C VAL A 115 -22.39 8.40 -9.92
N VAL A 116 -22.98 7.67 -8.97
CA VAL A 116 -24.24 8.03 -8.31
C VAL A 116 -23.96 8.46 -6.89
N ASP A 117 -24.70 9.45 -6.38
CA ASP A 117 -24.45 10.04 -5.04
C ASP A 117 -24.52 9.03 -3.88
N ALA A 118 -25.25 7.92 -4.06
CA ALA A 118 -25.35 6.84 -3.08
C ALA A 118 -24.13 5.91 -3.06
N GLU A 119 -23.25 5.99 -4.05
CA GLU A 119 -22.03 5.18 -4.14
C GLU A 119 -20.89 5.89 -3.40
N VAL A 120 -20.85 5.72 -2.08
CA VAL A 120 -19.78 6.27 -1.23
C VAL A 120 -19.03 5.15 -0.54
N SER A 121 -17.70 5.19 -0.61
CA SER A 121 -16.82 4.28 0.13
C SER A 121 -15.90 5.07 1.05
N GLU A 122 -15.87 4.71 2.33
CA GLU A 122 -14.94 5.29 3.31
C GLU A 122 -13.67 4.44 3.39
N ILE A 123 -12.53 5.11 3.27
CA ILE A 123 -11.21 4.48 3.21
C ILE A 123 -10.34 5.10 4.28
N HIS A 124 -9.89 4.29 5.22
CA HIS A 124 -9.02 4.77 6.30
C HIS A 124 -7.58 4.84 5.84
N CYS A 125 -6.89 5.90 6.26
CA CYS A 125 -5.48 6.11 6.01
C CYS A 125 -4.78 6.48 7.32
N VAL A 126 -3.51 6.08 7.44
CA VAL A 126 -2.63 6.41 8.56
C VAL A 126 -1.33 7.00 8.04
N TYR A 127 -0.79 7.99 8.73
CA TYR A 127 0.51 8.58 8.40
C TYR A 127 1.60 7.86 9.19
N GLU A 128 2.43 7.08 8.49
CA GLU A 128 3.51 6.29 9.07
C GLU A 128 4.72 6.27 8.12
N ASP A 129 5.92 6.11 8.68
CA ASP A 129 7.17 6.04 7.91
C ASP A 129 7.37 7.21 6.91
N GLY A 130 6.82 8.40 7.23
CA GLY A 130 6.95 9.61 6.42
C GLY A 130 5.97 9.73 5.23
N GLY A 131 4.97 8.85 5.13
CA GLY A 131 3.95 8.91 4.07
C GLY A 131 2.58 8.41 4.52
N TRP A 132 1.54 8.69 3.73
CA TRP A 132 0.23 8.13 3.95
C TRP A 132 0.16 6.68 3.48
N ARG A 133 -0.46 5.85 4.30
CA ARG A 133 -0.69 4.44 4.05
C ARG A 133 -2.17 4.14 4.18
N VAL A 134 -2.66 3.27 3.31
CA VAL A 134 -4.07 2.89 3.27
C VAL A 134 -4.28 1.72 4.23
N ASP A 135 -5.16 1.90 5.21
CA ASP A 135 -5.58 0.83 6.12
C ASP A 135 -6.71 0.05 5.46
N VAL A 136 -6.39 -1.15 4.98
CA VAL A 136 -7.39 -2.05 4.42
C VAL A 136 -7.81 -3.06 5.46
N GLU A 137 -9.11 -3.09 5.72
CA GLU A 137 -9.71 -4.09 6.59
C GLU A 137 -9.73 -5.45 5.87
N LEU A 138 -8.92 -6.37 6.39
CA LEU A 138 -8.89 -7.76 5.96
C LEU A 138 -9.74 -8.60 6.90
N PRO A 139 -10.46 -9.62 6.40
CA PRO A 139 -11.26 -10.49 7.26
C PRO A 139 -10.38 -11.12 8.34
N PRO A 140 -10.89 -11.38 9.55
CA PRO A 140 -10.08 -12.02 10.58
C PRO A 140 -9.64 -13.41 10.12
N LEU A 141 -8.41 -13.78 10.47
CA LEU A 141 -7.85 -15.10 10.24
C LEU A 141 -8.52 -16.11 11.20
N SER A 142 -9.09 -17.20 10.67
CA SER A 142 -9.68 -18.27 11.50
C SER A 142 -8.68 -18.82 12.52
N PRO A 143 -9.08 -19.19 13.74
CA PRO A 143 -8.16 -19.72 14.74
C PRO A 143 -7.46 -21.00 14.26
N VAL A 144 -6.19 -21.18 14.65
CA VAL A 144 -5.44 -22.40 14.35
C VAL A 144 -5.96 -23.53 15.22
N VAL A 145 -6.52 -24.57 14.60
CA VAL A 145 -6.99 -25.77 15.30
C VAL A 145 -5.93 -26.86 15.20
N VAL A 146 -5.29 -27.19 16.32
CA VAL A 146 -4.37 -28.34 16.39
C VAL A 146 -5.22 -29.61 16.48
N ARG A 147 -5.12 -30.50 15.48
CA ARG A 147 -5.76 -31.82 15.60
C ARG A 147 -5.06 -32.63 16.68
N PRO A 148 -5.79 -33.25 17.63
CA PRO A 148 -5.21 -34.20 18.55
C PRO A 148 -4.49 -35.31 17.77
N ARG A 149 -3.24 -35.61 18.15
CA ARG A 149 -2.52 -36.77 17.63
C ARG A 149 -3.22 -38.02 18.19
N GLU A 150 -3.85 -38.82 17.33
CA GLU A 150 -4.36 -40.13 17.74
C GLU A 150 -3.19 -40.98 18.22
N GLU A 151 -3.24 -41.44 19.48
CA GLU A 151 -2.25 -42.39 19.99
C GLU A 151 -2.39 -43.71 19.21
N PRO A 152 -1.28 -44.38 18.84
CA PRO A 152 -1.36 -45.65 18.14
C PRO A 152 -2.14 -46.65 18.99
N PHE A 153 -3.19 -47.21 18.39
CA PHE A 153 -4.05 -48.22 18.99
C PHE A 153 -3.21 -49.45 19.34
N ASN A 154 -2.80 -49.58 20.60
CA ASN A 154 -2.04 -50.72 21.10
C ASN A 154 -2.98 -51.92 21.22
N GLN A 155 -3.05 -52.75 20.18
CA GLN A 155 -3.71 -54.06 20.25
C GLN A 155 -2.80 -54.99 21.08
N ARG A 156 -3.28 -55.34 22.29
CA ARG A 156 -2.75 -56.46 23.07
C ARG A 156 -3.26 -57.78 22.53
#